data_AF-A0A834TFN4-F1
#
_entry.id   AF-A0A834TFN4-F1
#
_cell.length_a   1.000
_cell.length_b   1.000
_cell.length_c   1.000
_cell.angle_alpha   90.00
_cell.angle_beta   90.00
_cell.angle_gamma   90.00
#
_symmetry.space_group_name_H-M   'P 1'
#
loop_
_entity.id
_entity.type
_entity.pdbx_description
1 polymer ?
#
loop_
_entity_poly.entity_id
_entity_poly.type
_entity_poly.pdbx_seq_one_letter_code
_entity_poly.pdbx_strand_id
1 'polypeptide(L)'
;MEKLRVEELVKEQGAEGEKVGDGKDIVHLTVVCGNELGSTDSGEEVDRVVQNVEAGVVTEEVMGKQLIEKDLIRSIRDGRSTSVWGDAWIPGIYPFSIAKPANIITGELRVGDLLDDTGSWRDDVLNFLFTEDICRRIKSMSARDMRVSDRWTWLGGVHNDFWKRLWKLLVAPKYKNLVWRACVGILPTCVALNHKGVEMGLACTFCGCEDEETFHVLVDCPWLHGLWSGSRFDFGSRLWHNNITEWLAVEGVAWTQEQWGMCVIALYLLWEARNAIRFSNARLCIDQFWCRVAVVWEELQDLKSWKEWNDMFGRSLRCEKPTMGTVKLNTDAGTLAEGGGVLGGLLRDGNGVCVAAFTERVDMSHNATVLEAKAIRRGMEVAVGLGFERVVCESDAKVVLDFLMNMDAPLCQLRTTCQQIVDLKSSFSIIEFSWVPRCCNKASHFLVSFAKNYVQDNLWIDQLPSFLSDVLRFDLH
;
A
#
# COMPACT_ATOMS: atom_id res chain seq x y z
N MET A 1 40.73 8.12 -11.40
CA MET A 1 41.84 7.97 -10.44
C MET A 1 41.34 8.00 -9.00
N GLU A 2 40.24 7.30 -8.70
CA GLU A 2 39.61 7.32 -7.36
C GLU A 2 39.01 5.94 -7.02
N LYS A 3 39.64 4.88 -7.55
CA LYS A 3 39.30 3.47 -7.29
C LYS A 3 40.47 2.64 -6.79
N LEU A 4 41.67 3.23 -6.73
CA LEU A 4 42.93 2.56 -6.36
C LEU A 4 43.46 2.96 -4.96
N ARG A 5 42.67 3.69 -4.15
CA ARG A 5 43.12 4.21 -2.85
C ARG A 5 42.47 3.57 -1.63
N VAL A 6 41.59 2.58 -1.83
CA VAL A 6 40.89 1.87 -0.73
C VAL A 6 41.51 0.49 -0.47
N GLU A 7 42.12 -0.14 -1.47
CA GLU A 7 42.72 -1.48 -1.32
C GLU A 7 44.09 -1.47 -0.61
N GLU A 8 44.80 -0.32 -0.60
CA GLU A 8 46.08 -0.20 0.12
C GLU A 8 45.94 0.06 1.63
N LEU A 9 44.76 0.45 2.12
CA LEU A 9 44.54 0.68 3.56
C LEU A 9 44.15 -0.58 4.35
N VAL A 10 43.87 -1.69 3.67
CA VAL A 10 43.47 -2.95 4.33
C VAL A 10 44.66 -3.89 4.57
N LYS A 11 45.85 -3.60 4.02
CA LYS A 11 47.05 -4.46 4.15
C LYS A 11 47.98 -4.14 5.33
N GLU A 12 47.74 -3.10 6.12
CA GLU A 12 48.67 -2.69 7.19
C GLU A 12 48.17 -2.83 8.64
N GLN A 13 47.05 -3.50 8.90
CA GLN A 13 46.64 -3.81 10.29
C GLN A 13 46.38 -5.29 10.48
N GLY A 14 47.44 -6.02 10.82
CA GLY A 14 47.32 -7.27 11.55
C GLY A 14 47.10 -6.97 13.03
N ALA A 15 45.94 -7.35 13.57
CA ALA A 15 45.74 -7.73 14.97
C ALA A 15 44.27 -8.16 15.17
N GLU A 16 44.13 -9.21 15.98
CA GLU A 16 42.93 -9.97 16.29
C GLU A 16 41.79 -9.14 16.93
N GLY A 17 40.55 -9.53 16.64
CA GLY A 17 39.35 -9.02 17.31
C GLY A 17 38.07 -9.33 16.53
N GLU A 18 37.24 -10.23 17.06
CA GLU A 18 35.92 -10.61 16.56
C GLU A 18 35.10 -9.40 16.08
N LYS A 19 34.74 -9.39 14.79
CA LYS A 19 33.68 -8.52 14.27
C LYS A 19 32.42 -9.35 14.06
N VAL A 20 31.41 -9.06 14.86
CA VAL A 20 30.01 -9.42 14.62
C VAL A 20 29.63 -8.89 13.23
N GLY A 21 29.23 -9.78 12.33
CA GLY A 21 28.92 -9.44 10.93
C GLY A 21 27.77 -8.45 10.81
N ASP A 22 27.99 -7.39 10.03
CA ASP A 22 27.00 -6.37 9.73
C ASP A 22 25.86 -6.94 8.87
N GLY A 23 24.62 -6.46 9.09
CA GLY A 23 23.41 -6.89 8.37
C GLY A 23 23.41 -6.68 6.84
N LYS A 24 24.48 -6.15 6.25
CA LYS A 24 24.71 -6.12 4.80
C LYS A 24 25.19 -7.46 4.25
N ASP A 25 26.01 -8.20 5.00
CA ASP A 25 26.52 -9.51 4.56
C ASP A 25 25.40 -10.56 4.57
N ILE A 26 24.46 -10.42 5.51
CA ILE A 26 23.25 -11.26 5.63
C ILE A 26 22.38 -11.14 4.38
N VAL A 27 22.09 -9.92 3.92
CA VAL A 27 21.26 -9.69 2.72
C VAL A 27 21.99 -10.13 1.44
N HIS A 28 23.31 -9.99 1.40
CA HIS A 28 24.11 -10.39 0.24
C HIS A 28 24.17 -11.92 0.08
N LEU A 29 24.24 -12.68 1.18
CA LEU A 29 24.23 -14.15 1.18
C LEU A 29 22.85 -14.73 0.79
N THR A 30 21.73 -14.16 1.27
CA THR A 30 20.38 -14.60 0.88
C THR A 30 20.12 -14.44 -0.62
N VAL A 31 20.66 -13.38 -1.22
CA VAL A 31 20.52 -13.10 -2.67
C VAL A 31 21.42 -14.01 -3.51
N VAL A 32 22.61 -14.37 -3.03
CA VAL A 32 23.54 -15.25 -3.75
C VAL A 32 23.01 -16.68 -3.81
N CYS A 33 22.56 -17.27 -2.70
CA CYS A 33 21.97 -18.62 -2.72
C CYS A 33 20.65 -18.68 -3.51
N GLY A 34 19.84 -17.61 -3.48
CA GLY A 34 18.59 -17.53 -4.25
C GLY A 34 18.78 -17.37 -5.77
N ASN A 35 19.95 -16.92 -6.22
CA ASN A 35 20.26 -16.74 -7.64
C ASN A 35 20.89 -17.99 -8.28
N GLU A 36 21.50 -18.90 -7.51
CA GLU A 36 22.06 -20.15 -8.04
C GLU A 36 20.98 -21.23 -8.28
N LEU A 37 19.81 -21.14 -7.61
CA LEU A 37 18.69 -22.09 -7.71
C LEU A 37 17.71 -21.75 -8.85
N GLY A 38 18.26 -21.58 -10.06
CA GLY A 38 17.50 -21.23 -11.25
C GLY A 38 16.51 -22.31 -11.72
N SER A 39 15.21 -22.02 -11.61
CA SER A 39 14.13 -22.48 -12.52
C SER A 39 13.82 -23.98 -12.68
N THR A 40 14.31 -24.87 -11.82
CA THR A 40 13.87 -26.29 -11.79
C THR A 40 13.19 -26.64 -10.48
N ASP A 41 12.31 -27.64 -10.52
CA ASP A 41 11.34 -28.03 -9.47
C ASP A 41 11.87 -27.87 -8.03
N SER A 42 11.42 -26.81 -7.35
CA SER A 42 11.99 -26.27 -6.11
C SER A 42 11.92 -27.19 -4.90
N GLY A 43 11.23 -28.34 -4.98
CA GLY A 43 11.15 -29.30 -3.87
C GLY A 43 12.31 -30.31 -3.86
N GLU A 44 12.67 -30.87 -5.03
CA GLU A 44 13.68 -31.92 -5.13
C GLU A 44 15.09 -31.42 -4.80
N GLU A 45 15.37 -30.16 -5.15
CA GLU A 45 16.67 -29.54 -4.88
C GLU A 45 16.86 -29.20 -3.39
N VAL A 46 15.77 -28.92 -2.68
CA VAL A 46 15.75 -28.68 -1.23
C VAL A 46 15.94 -29.98 -0.47
N ASP A 47 15.24 -31.04 -0.89
CA ASP A 47 15.42 -32.39 -0.32
C ASP A 47 16.86 -32.89 -0.55
N ARG A 48 17.48 -32.59 -1.70
CA ARG A 48 18.89 -32.90 -2.01
C ARG A 48 19.86 -32.15 -1.09
N VAL A 49 19.61 -30.87 -0.81
CA VAL A 49 20.44 -30.07 0.12
C VAL A 49 20.32 -30.60 1.56
N VAL A 50 19.11 -30.92 2.02
CA VAL A 50 18.89 -31.51 3.35
C VAL A 50 19.61 -32.87 3.48
N GLN A 51 19.51 -33.74 2.48
CA GLN A 51 20.22 -35.03 2.47
C GLN A 51 21.74 -34.86 2.51
N ASN A 52 22.30 -33.87 1.79
CA ASN A 52 23.74 -33.60 1.81
C ASN A 52 24.21 -33.08 3.18
N VAL A 53 23.37 -32.29 3.87
CA VAL A 53 23.61 -31.77 5.22
C VAL A 53 23.53 -32.86 6.29
N GLU A 54 22.54 -33.76 6.19
CA GLU A 54 22.38 -34.93 7.08
C GLU A 54 23.49 -35.97 6.87
N ALA A 55 23.97 -36.13 5.64
CA ALA A 55 25.07 -37.04 5.28
C ALA A 55 26.48 -36.54 5.69
N GLY A 56 26.58 -35.34 6.27
CA GLY A 56 27.85 -34.81 6.80
C GLY A 56 28.91 -34.51 5.74
N VAL A 57 28.51 -34.20 4.50
CA VAL A 57 29.43 -33.81 3.43
C VAL A 57 29.84 -32.35 3.67
N VAL A 58 31.07 -32.12 4.14
CA VAL A 58 31.56 -30.82 4.62
C VAL A 58 32.27 -30.03 3.51
N THR A 59 31.81 -28.80 3.26
CA THR A 59 32.62 -27.65 2.81
C THR A 59 32.20 -26.40 3.62
N GLU A 60 32.93 -25.28 3.54
CA GLU A 60 32.91 -24.05 4.41
C GLU A 60 31.56 -23.31 4.66
N GLU A 61 30.41 -23.98 4.61
CA GLU A 61 29.05 -23.42 4.73
C GLU A 61 28.43 -23.60 6.13
N VAL A 62 29.23 -23.60 7.20
CA VAL A 62 28.73 -23.83 8.57
C VAL A 62 27.86 -22.66 9.08
N MET A 63 28.05 -21.44 8.56
CA MET A 63 27.16 -20.29 8.84
C MET A 63 25.85 -20.34 8.06
N GLY A 64 25.84 -20.92 6.86
CA GLY A 64 24.62 -21.12 6.05
C GLY A 64 23.70 -22.17 6.68
N LYS A 65 24.25 -23.24 7.25
CA LYS A 65 23.51 -24.33 7.90
C LYS A 65 22.54 -23.87 8.99
N GLN A 66 22.93 -22.91 9.83
CA GLN A 66 22.08 -22.39 10.92
C GLN A 66 20.96 -21.44 10.45
N LEU A 67 21.15 -20.77 9.31
CA LEU A 67 20.13 -19.94 8.66
C LEU A 67 19.16 -20.82 7.86
N ILE A 68 19.70 -21.88 7.26
CA ILE A 68 18.97 -22.92 6.54
C ILE A 68 17.99 -23.64 7.48
N GLU A 69 18.46 -24.11 8.64
CA GLU A 69 17.63 -24.82 9.63
C GLU A 69 16.51 -23.95 10.27
N LYS A 70 16.62 -22.61 10.24
CA LYS A 70 15.64 -21.70 10.89
C LYS A 70 14.38 -21.44 10.06
N ASP A 71 14.46 -21.56 8.73
CA ASP A 71 13.36 -21.23 7.80
C ASP A 71 12.84 -22.45 7.00
N LEU A 72 13.27 -23.67 7.40
CA LEU A 72 12.81 -24.95 6.86
C LEU A 72 11.55 -25.42 7.60
N ILE A 73 10.46 -25.61 6.86
CA ILE A 73 9.23 -26.23 7.37
C ILE A 73 8.88 -27.46 6.54
N ARG A 74 8.28 -28.47 7.17
CA ARG A 74 7.70 -29.62 6.48
C ARG A 74 6.37 -29.24 5.85
N SER A 75 6.28 -29.38 4.53
CA SER A 75 5.01 -29.36 3.82
C SER A 75 4.35 -30.73 3.94
N ILE A 76 3.31 -30.82 4.77
CA ILE A 76 2.57 -32.07 5.01
C ILE A 76 1.78 -32.50 3.78
N ARG A 77 1.99 -33.74 3.34
CA ARG A 77 1.24 -34.46 2.31
C ARG A 77 0.63 -35.72 2.95
N ASP A 78 1.26 -36.88 2.83
CA ASP A 78 0.82 -38.11 3.49
C ASP A 78 1.10 -38.14 5.00
N GLY A 79 1.92 -37.22 5.50
CA GLY A 79 2.29 -37.06 6.90
C GLY A 79 3.20 -38.16 7.44
N ARG A 80 3.61 -39.14 6.63
CA ARG A 80 4.27 -40.38 7.10
C ARG A 80 5.74 -40.17 7.42
N SER A 81 6.38 -39.21 6.75
CA SER A 81 7.80 -38.92 6.95
C SER A 81 8.06 -37.72 7.85
N THR A 82 7.00 -37.05 8.34
CA THR A 82 7.10 -35.91 9.24
C THR A 82 6.83 -36.28 10.70
N SER A 83 7.77 -35.95 11.59
CA SER A 83 7.63 -36.15 13.04
C SER A 83 6.76 -35.06 13.67
N VAL A 84 5.76 -35.45 14.48
CA VAL A 84 4.86 -34.48 15.14
C VAL A 84 5.61 -33.53 16.08
N TRP A 85 6.59 -34.07 16.81
CA TRP A 85 7.34 -33.35 17.86
C TRP A 85 8.78 -33.03 17.48
N GLY A 86 9.31 -33.69 16.44
CA GLY A 86 10.70 -33.55 16.01
C GLY A 86 10.89 -32.54 14.88
N ASP A 87 9.88 -32.36 14.03
CA ASP A 87 9.99 -31.51 12.84
C ASP A 87 9.18 -30.23 13.01
N ALA A 88 9.63 -29.13 12.39
CA ALA A 88 8.83 -27.92 12.25
C ALA A 88 7.84 -28.11 11.09
N TRP A 89 6.54 -28.25 11.37
CA TRP A 89 5.52 -28.53 10.35
C TRP A 89 4.23 -27.72 10.47
N ILE A 90 4.09 -26.93 11.56
CA ILE A 90 2.92 -26.10 11.82
C ILE A 90 3.28 -24.64 11.56
N PRO A 91 2.63 -23.96 10.60
CA PRO A 91 2.88 -22.55 10.31
C PRO A 91 2.62 -21.64 11.51
N GLY A 92 3.53 -20.69 11.75
CA GLY A 92 3.40 -19.68 12.81
C GLY A 92 3.91 -20.13 14.19
N ILE A 93 4.46 -21.33 14.29
CA ILE A 93 5.21 -21.82 15.46
C ILE A 93 6.68 -21.87 15.06
N TYR A 94 7.43 -20.78 15.29
CA TYR A 94 8.83 -20.64 14.87
C TYR A 94 9.78 -20.30 16.03
N PRO A 95 11.06 -20.70 15.96
CA PRO A 95 11.64 -21.83 15.22
C PRO A 95 11.59 -23.13 16.04
N PHE A 96 10.56 -23.30 16.87
CA PHE A 96 10.51 -24.34 17.88
C PHE A 96 9.54 -25.45 17.47
N SER A 97 9.99 -26.71 17.55
CA SER A 97 9.06 -27.83 17.58
C SER A 97 8.17 -27.73 18.83
N ILE A 98 6.94 -28.23 18.75
CA ILE A 98 6.07 -28.22 19.93
C ILE A 98 6.73 -29.12 20.98
N ALA A 99 6.89 -28.59 22.20
CA ALA A 99 7.43 -29.38 23.30
C ALA A 99 6.54 -30.61 23.53
N LYS A 100 7.11 -31.81 23.41
CA LYS A 100 6.41 -33.06 23.68
C LYS A 100 5.90 -33.06 25.12
N PRO A 101 4.58 -33.12 25.35
CA PRO A 101 4.03 -33.21 26.70
C PRO A 101 4.58 -34.45 27.43
N ALA A 102 5.00 -34.27 28.69
CA ALA A 102 5.68 -35.32 29.48
C ALA A 102 4.82 -36.58 29.72
N ASN A 103 3.51 -36.46 29.55
CA ASN A 103 2.50 -37.52 29.67
C ASN A 103 2.34 -38.38 28.41
N ILE A 104 2.99 -38.05 27.29
CA ILE A 104 2.90 -38.80 26.04
C ILE A 104 4.06 -39.80 25.95
N ILE A 105 3.79 -41.07 26.28
CA ILE A 105 4.77 -42.18 26.28
C ILE A 105 4.88 -42.84 24.89
N THR A 106 3.96 -42.54 23.97
CA THR A 106 3.92 -43.17 22.65
C THR A 106 5.21 -42.93 21.87
N GLY A 107 5.55 -43.91 21.02
CA GLY A 107 6.69 -43.87 20.11
C GLY A 107 6.64 -42.67 19.17
N GLU A 108 7.55 -42.61 18.21
CA GLU A 108 7.63 -41.49 17.26
C GLU A 108 6.32 -41.28 16.48
N LEU A 109 5.46 -40.40 17.00
CA LEU A 109 4.18 -40.05 16.39
C LEU A 109 4.45 -39.27 15.09
N ARG A 110 3.83 -39.70 13.99
CA ARG A 110 3.93 -39.05 12.68
C ARG A 110 2.69 -38.21 12.40
N VAL A 111 2.83 -37.19 11.57
CA VAL A 111 1.69 -36.31 11.22
C VAL A 111 0.59 -37.09 10.48
N GLY A 112 0.95 -38.16 9.78
CA GLY A 112 0.01 -39.10 9.16
C GLY A 112 -0.87 -39.81 10.19
N ASP A 113 -0.41 -39.97 11.42
CA ASP A 113 -1.21 -40.49 12.53
C ASP A 113 -2.21 -39.45 13.07
N LEU A 114 -2.21 -38.22 12.56
CA LEU A 114 -3.22 -37.22 12.87
C LEU A 114 -4.30 -37.14 11.76
N LEU A 115 -4.14 -37.90 10.68
CA LEU A 115 -5.01 -37.93 9.52
C LEU A 115 -5.90 -39.18 9.52
N ASP A 116 -7.07 -39.08 8.89
CA ASP A 116 -7.90 -40.21 8.52
C ASP A 116 -7.57 -40.74 7.11
N ASP A 117 -8.22 -41.84 6.70
CA ASP A 117 -8.00 -42.46 5.39
C ASP A 117 -8.39 -41.56 4.19
N THR A 118 -9.11 -40.46 4.46
CA THR A 118 -9.50 -39.45 3.45
C THR A 118 -8.52 -38.28 3.35
N GLY A 119 -7.51 -38.23 4.25
CA GLY A 119 -6.57 -37.11 4.36
C GLY A 119 -7.11 -35.93 5.19
N SER A 120 -8.27 -36.11 5.86
CA SER A 120 -8.85 -35.13 6.77
C SER A 120 -8.25 -35.28 8.16
N TRP A 121 -8.25 -34.20 8.95
CA TRP A 121 -7.71 -34.23 10.31
C TRP A 121 -8.64 -34.95 11.29
N ARG A 122 -8.05 -35.74 12.20
CA ARG A 122 -8.77 -36.40 13.30
C ARG A 122 -8.93 -35.45 14.47
N ASP A 123 -10.08 -34.79 14.52
CA ASP A 123 -10.41 -33.75 15.51
C ASP A 123 -10.26 -34.21 16.97
N ASP A 124 -10.67 -35.43 17.27
CA ASP A 124 -10.55 -36.06 18.58
C ASP A 124 -9.09 -36.24 19.01
N VAL A 125 -8.24 -36.70 18.09
CA VAL A 125 -6.80 -36.88 18.32
C VAL A 125 -6.10 -35.52 18.46
N LEU A 126 -6.44 -34.55 17.63
CA LEU A 126 -5.86 -33.20 17.71
C LEU A 126 -6.17 -32.52 19.04
N ASN A 127 -7.44 -32.53 19.46
CA ASN A 127 -7.88 -31.90 20.70
C ASN A 127 -7.28 -32.56 21.95
N PHE A 128 -6.88 -33.83 21.85
CA PHE A 128 -6.18 -34.53 22.93
C PHE A 128 -4.69 -34.15 23.02
N LEU A 129 -4.05 -33.90 21.87
CA LEU A 129 -2.60 -33.72 21.78
C LEU A 129 -2.16 -32.26 21.87
N PHE A 130 -3.00 -31.31 21.45
CA PHE A 130 -2.62 -29.91 21.32
C PHE A 130 -3.63 -28.96 21.99
N THR A 131 -3.19 -27.74 22.27
CA THR A 131 -4.08 -26.66 22.72
C THR A 131 -5.05 -26.28 21.61
N GLU A 132 -6.20 -25.71 21.98
CA GLU A 132 -7.22 -25.29 21.02
C GLU A 132 -6.66 -24.36 19.92
N ASP A 133 -5.70 -23.50 20.27
CA ASP A 133 -5.03 -22.61 19.32
C ASP A 133 -4.19 -23.36 18.28
N ILE A 134 -3.46 -24.40 18.70
CA ILE A 134 -2.67 -25.24 17.79
C ILE A 134 -3.60 -26.13 16.95
N CYS A 135 -4.67 -26.69 17.52
CA CYS A 135 -5.66 -27.46 16.77
C CYS A 135 -6.29 -26.63 15.65
N ARG A 136 -6.64 -25.37 15.92
CA ARG A 136 -7.19 -24.45 14.90
C ARG A 136 -6.19 -24.20 13.77
N ARG A 137 -4.90 -24.00 14.08
CA ARG A 137 -3.83 -23.84 13.07
C ARG A 137 -3.69 -25.06 12.19
N ILE A 138 -3.60 -26.25 12.78
CA ILE A 138 -3.50 -27.53 12.06
C ILE A 138 -4.70 -27.67 11.10
N LYS A 139 -5.92 -27.42 11.60
CA LYS A 139 -7.17 -27.55 10.81
C LYS A 139 -7.27 -26.58 9.63
N SER A 140 -6.59 -25.44 9.66
CA SER A 140 -6.56 -24.49 8.53
C SER A 140 -5.66 -24.91 7.36
N MET A 141 -4.83 -25.94 7.51
CA MET A 141 -3.97 -26.46 6.44
C MET A 141 -4.82 -27.20 5.39
N SER A 142 -4.69 -26.84 4.10
CA SER A 142 -5.56 -27.33 3.00
C SER A 142 -5.56 -28.85 2.80
N ALA A 143 -6.55 -29.34 2.04
CA ALA A 143 -6.71 -30.75 1.68
C ALA A 143 -5.43 -31.40 1.13
N ARG A 144 -5.14 -32.62 1.59
CA ARG A 144 -3.87 -33.33 1.38
C ARG A 144 -3.99 -34.37 0.29
N ASP A 145 -3.00 -34.41 -0.59
CA ASP A 145 -2.83 -35.54 -1.49
C ASP A 145 -2.05 -36.65 -0.78
N MET A 146 -2.78 -37.64 -0.26
CA MET A 146 -2.24 -38.81 0.45
C MET A 146 -1.38 -39.73 -0.44
N ARG A 147 -1.28 -39.45 -1.74
CA ARG A 147 -0.46 -40.23 -2.70
C ARG A 147 0.97 -39.70 -2.82
N VAL A 148 1.27 -38.57 -2.19
CA VAL A 148 2.57 -37.88 -2.27
C VAL A 148 3.20 -37.85 -0.88
N SER A 149 4.51 -38.14 -0.80
CA SER A 149 5.26 -38.03 0.45
C SER A 149 5.41 -36.57 0.88
N ASP A 150 5.54 -36.34 2.20
CA ASP A 150 5.96 -35.04 2.73
C ASP A 150 7.28 -34.56 2.10
N ARG A 151 7.45 -33.25 2.02
CA ARG A 151 8.66 -32.60 1.49
C ARG A 151 9.11 -31.46 2.38
N TRP A 152 10.40 -31.17 2.39
CA TRP A 152 10.90 -29.94 2.99
C TRP A 152 10.55 -28.74 2.10
N THR A 153 10.19 -27.63 2.71
CA THR A 153 9.88 -26.39 2.01
C THR A 153 10.49 -25.21 2.75
N TRP A 154 11.06 -24.29 1.98
CA TRP A 154 11.53 -23.01 2.50
C TRP A 154 10.35 -22.07 2.72
N LEU A 155 10.19 -21.52 3.93
CA LEU A 155 9.40 -20.29 4.07
C LEU A 155 9.97 -19.13 3.26
N GLY A 156 11.28 -19.19 2.99
CA GLY A 156 11.96 -18.31 2.05
C GLY A 156 11.27 -18.19 0.69
N GLY A 157 10.57 -19.22 0.19
CA GLY A 157 9.83 -19.14 -1.09
C GLY A 157 8.64 -18.18 -1.04
N VAL A 158 7.79 -18.30 -0.01
CA VAL A 158 6.65 -17.41 0.23
C VAL A 158 7.12 -15.99 0.56
N HIS A 159 8.18 -15.87 1.37
CA HIS A 159 8.82 -14.58 1.64
C HIS A 159 9.42 -13.93 0.39
N ASN A 160 10.05 -14.69 -0.50
CA ASN A 160 10.66 -14.17 -1.71
C ASN A 160 9.60 -13.67 -2.71
N ASP A 161 8.50 -14.42 -2.88
CA ASP A 161 7.39 -13.96 -3.73
C ASP A 161 6.61 -12.80 -3.12
N PHE A 162 6.48 -12.75 -1.78
CA PHE A 162 6.00 -11.58 -1.06
C PHE A 162 6.84 -10.33 -1.38
N TRP A 163 8.17 -10.41 -1.24
CA TRP A 163 9.06 -9.29 -1.54
C TRP A 163 8.98 -8.87 -3.00
N LYS A 164 8.99 -9.83 -3.94
CA LYS A 164 8.80 -9.54 -5.37
C LYS A 164 7.49 -8.78 -5.61
N ARG A 165 6.38 -9.19 -4.98
CA ARG A 165 5.08 -8.51 -5.12
C ARG A 165 5.09 -7.11 -4.52
N LEU A 166 5.66 -6.92 -3.32
CA LEU A 166 5.80 -5.61 -2.70
C LEU A 166 6.60 -4.64 -3.58
N TRP A 167 7.75 -5.09 -4.10
CA TRP A 167 8.62 -4.23 -4.90
C TRP A 167 8.09 -3.97 -6.31
N LYS A 168 7.33 -4.90 -6.91
CA LYS A 168 6.62 -4.71 -8.18
C LYS A 168 5.38 -3.81 -8.08
N LEU A 169 4.84 -3.60 -6.88
CA LEU A 169 3.64 -2.79 -6.68
C LEU A 169 3.83 -1.35 -7.20
N LEU A 170 2.86 -0.79 -7.90
CA LEU A 170 2.98 0.55 -8.50
C LEU A 170 2.46 1.62 -7.55
N VAL A 171 3.17 1.76 -6.43
CA VAL A 171 2.96 2.81 -5.43
C VAL A 171 4.26 3.57 -5.20
N ALA A 172 4.17 4.79 -4.66
CA ALA A 172 5.36 5.59 -4.38
C ALA A 172 6.33 4.85 -3.42
N PRO A 173 7.66 5.00 -3.58
CA PRO A 173 8.65 4.26 -2.79
C PRO A 173 8.49 4.38 -1.27
N LYS A 174 7.99 5.52 -0.78
CA LYS A 174 7.76 5.76 0.66
C LYS A 174 6.81 4.73 1.29
N TYR A 175 5.78 4.30 0.57
CA TYR A 175 4.81 3.31 1.06
C TYR A 175 5.47 1.94 1.20
N LYS A 176 6.22 1.51 0.18
CA LYS A 176 6.97 0.24 0.21
C LYS A 176 8.04 0.24 1.29
N ASN A 177 8.77 1.34 1.42
CA ASN A 177 9.84 1.48 2.39
C ASN A 177 9.31 1.33 3.81
N LEU A 178 8.15 1.93 4.11
CA LEU A 178 7.52 1.76 5.41
C LEU A 178 7.17 0.30 5.70
N VAL A 179 6.52 -0.40 4.76
CA VAL A 179 6.18 -1.82 4.93
C VAL A 179 7.42 -2.67 5.12
N TRP A 180 8.47 -2.45 4.33
CA TRP A 180 9.75 -3.12 4.51
C TRP A 180 10.34 -2.88 5.91
N ARG A 181 10.35 -1.62 6.38
CA ARG A 181 10.82 -1.28 7.73
C ARG A 181 9.99 -1.94 8.83
N ALA A 182 8.68 -2.06 8.61
CA ALA A 182 7.77 -2.73 9.53
C ALA A 182 8.10 -4.23 9.62
N CYS A 183 8.28 -4.88 8.46
CA CYS A 183 8.61 -6.29 8.38
C CYS A 183 9.98 -6.65 8.99
N VAL A 184 10.96 -5.77 8.86
CA VAL A 184 12.30 -5.93 9.47
C VAL A 184 12.31 -5.49 10.94
N GLY A 185 11.22 -4.94 11.47
CA GLY A 185 11.10 -4.55 12.88
C GLY A 185 11.93 -3.31 13.25
N ILE A 186 12.18 -2.41 12.30
CA ILE A 186 13.01 -1.20 12.51
C ILE A 186 12.20 0.11 12.53
N LEU A 187 10.87 0.01 12.57
CA LEU A 187 10.02 1.17 12.84
C LEU A 187 10.23 1.65 14.28
N PRO A 188 10.30 2.97 14.51
CA PRO A 188 10.52 3.53 15.86
C PRO A 188 9.23 3.53 16.69
N THR A 189 8.74 2.33 17.02
CA THR A 189 7.66 2.14 17.99
C THR A 189 8.17 2.35 19.42
N CYS A 190 7.29 2.50 20.41
CA CYS A 190 7.71 2.64 21.81
C CYS A 190 8.62 1.47 22.25
N VAL A 191 8.22 0.24 21.94
CA VAL A 191 8.98 -0.97 22.29
C VAL A 191 10.34 -0.97 21.60
N ALA A 192 10.39 -0.69 20.30
CA ALA A 192 11.64 -0.69 19.54
C ALA A 192 12.61 0.43 19.99
N LEU A 193 12.09 1.57 20.44
CA LEU A 193 12.89 2.67 20.98
C LEU A 193 13.43 2.37 22.38
N ASN A 194 12.63 1.76 23.26
CA ASN A 194 13.09 1.31 24.57
C ASN A 194 14.18 0.24 24.46
N HIS A 195 14.04 -0.72 23.54
CA HIS A 195 15.11 -1.70 23.26
C HIS A 195 16.42 -1.04 22.78
N LYS A 196 16.35 0.18 22.25
CA LYS A 196 17.52 0.99 21.85
C LYS A 196 17.98 1.97 22.93
N GLY A 197 17.46 1.87 24.15
CA GLY A 197 17.86 2.69 25.29
C GLY A 197 17.19 4.07 25.36
N VAL A 198 16.10 4.30 24.62
CA VAL A 198 15.30 5.53 24.75
C VAL A 198 14.19 5.29 25.76
N GLU A 199 14.31 5.86 26.95
CA GLU A 199 13.30 5.75 28.01
C GLU A 199 12.00 6.46 27.60
N MET A 200 10.94 5.69 27.38
CA MET A 200 9.61 6.23 27.06
C MET A 200 8.50 5.26 27.43
N GLY A 201 7.30 5.77 27.69
CA GLY A 201 6.13 4.93 27.95
C GLY A 201 5.84 3.97 26.81
N LEU A 202 5.58 2.70 27.14
CA LEU A 202 5.35 1.63 26.18
C LEU A 202 3.96 1.64 25.56
N ALA A 203 2.98 2.25 26.23
CA ALA A 203 1.58 2.24 25.83
C ALA A 203 1.36 2.68 24.36
N CYS A 204 0.51 1.92 23.67
CA CYS A 204 0.09 2.16 22.31
C CYS A 204 -0.58 3.53 22.15
N THR A 205 -0.16 4.28 21.12
CA THR A 205 -0.70 5.61 20.83
C THR A 205 -2.21 5.61 20.55
N PHE A 206 -2.79 4.49 20.11
CA PHE A 206 -4.21 4.38 19.78
C PHE A 206 -5.07 3.92 20.96
N CYS A 207 -4.83 2.70 21.47
CA CYS A 207 -5.66 2.13 22.54
C CYS A 207 -5.22 2.56 23.95
N GLY A 208 -3.94 2.86 24.17
CA GLY A 208 -3.37 3.11 25.49
C GLY A 208 -3.33 1.91 26.44
N CYS A 209 -3.78 0.72 26.00
CA CYS A 209 -3.97 -0.45 26.87
C CYS A 209 -2.84 -1.50 26.77
N GLU A 210 -2.17 -1.58 25.63
CA GLU A 210 -1.12 -2.56 25.33
C GLU A 210 0.17 -1.86 24.89
N ASP A 211 1.27 -2.61 24.84
CA ASP A 211 2.56 -2.08 24.40
C ASP A 211 2.56 -1.79 22.90
N GLU A 212 3.20 -0.69 22.51
CA GLU A 212 3.27 -0.24 21.12
C GLU A 212 4.31 -1.06 20.35
N GLU A 213 3.87 -2.22 19.88
CA GLU A 213 4.57 -3.05 18.92
C GLU A 213 4.17 -2.72 17.48
N THR A 214 5.01 -3.12 16.52
CA THR A 214 4.78 -2.81 15.09
C THR A 214 3.49 -3.43 14.57
N PHE A 215 3.24 -4.71 14.89
CA PHE A 215 2.02 -5.38 14.45
C PHE A 215 0.79 -4.82 15.17
N HIS A 216 0.93 -4.55 16.47
CA HIS A 216 -0.14 -3.96 17.26
C HIS A 216 -0.62 -2.62 16.71
N VAL A 217 0.30 -1.64 16.63
CA VAL A 217 -0.04 -0.27 16.27
C VAL A 217 -0.50 -0.13 14.82
N LEU A 218 -0.22 -1.11 13.94
CA LEU A 218 -0.60 -1.06 12.53
C LEU A 218 -1.79 -1.96 12.19
N VAL A 219 -2.03 -3.07 12.91
CA VAL A 219 -2.93 -4.13 12.45
C VAL A 219 -3.90 -4.59 13.53
N ASP A 220 -3.40 -5.12 14.65
CA ASP A 220 -4.25 -5.84 15.62
C ASP A 220 -4.84 -4.99 16.75
N CYS A 221 -4.42 -3.71 16.85
CA CYS A 221 -4.89 -2.84 17.90
C CYS A 221 -6.43 -2.82 17.97
N PRO A 222 -7.05 -3.10 19.13
CA PRO A 222 -8.50 -3.15 19.26
C PRO A 222 -9.21 -1.87 18.82
N TRP A 223 -8.54 -0.72 19.00
CA TRP A 223 -9.04 0.59 18.57
C TRP A 223 -9.12 0.71 17.04
N LEU A 224 -8.26 0.00 16.31
CA LEU A 224 -8.26 -0.06 14.84
C LEU A 224 -9.21 -1.11 14.26
N HIS A 225 -9.85 -1.96 15.09
CA HIS A 225 -10.71 -3.03 14.59
C HIS A 225 -11.87 -2.48 13.74
N GLY A 226 -12.57 -1.46 14.23
CA GLY A 226 -13.64 -0.79 13.48
C GLY A 226 -13.16 -0.13 12.18
N LEU A 227 -11.91 0.37 12.17
CA LEU A 227 -11.28 0.91 10.98
C LEU A 227 -11.06 -0.20 9.94
N TRP A 228 -10.39 -1.30 10.30
CA TRP A 228 -10.16 -2.39 9.35
C TRP A 228 -11.46 -3.06 8.88
N SER A 229 -12.47 -3.17 9.75
CA SER A 229 -13.81 -3.64 9.39
C SER A 229 -14.59 -2.68 8.48
N GLY A 230 -14.24 -1.39 8.46
CA GLY A 230 -14.81 -0.39 7.55
C GLY A 230 -14.25 -0.45 6.11
N SER A 231 -13.28 -1.32 5.84
CA SER A 231 -12.77 -1.57 4.50
C SER A 231 -13.83 -2.26 3.62
N ARG A 232 -13.86 -1.93 2.33
CA ARG A 232 -14.66 -2.69 1.34
C ARG A 232 -14.07 -4.09 1.03
N PHE A 233 -12.85 -4.34 1.49
CA PHE A 233 -12.14 -5.59 1.30
C PHE A 233 -11.91 -6.32 2.61
N ASP A 234 -12.03 -7.64 2.54
CA ASP A 234 -11.52 -8.52 3.57
C ASP A 234 -10.00 -8.67 3.42
N PHE A 235 -9.26 -8.30 4.46
CA PHE A 235 -7.81 -8.46 4.57
C PHE A 235 -7.43 -9.68 5.42
N GLY A 236 -8.32 -10.67 5.46
CA GLY A 236 -8.13 -11.89 6.21
C GLY A 236 -8.17 -11.65 7.72
N SER A 237 -7.94 -12.72 8.46
CA SER A 237 -7.92 -12.63 9.91
C SER A 237 -6.64 -11.96 10.38
N ARG A 238 -6.80 -10.99 11.27
CA ARG A 238 -5.69 -10.25 11.90
C ARG A 238 -5.30 -10.85 13.24
N LEU A 239 -6.15 -11.68 13.82
CA LEU A 239 -6.07 -12.13 15.21
C LEU A 239 -5.17 -13.37 15.42
N TRP A 240 -4.63 -13.96 14.35
CA TRP A 240 -3.91 -15.25 14.43
C TRP A 240 -2.45 -15.16 13.97
N HIS A 241 -2.02 -13.98 13.51
CA HIS A 241 -0.64 -13.71 13.07
C HIS A 241 0.14 -13.06 14.21
N ASN A 242 1.42 -13.39 14.34
CA ASN A 242 2.26 -12.88 15.43
C ASN A 242 3.04 -11.62 15.04
N ASN A 243 3.17 -11.35 13.74
CA ASN A 243 3.85 -10.17 13.24
C ASN A 243 3.33 -9.75 11.86
N ILE A 244 3.69 -8.53 11.46
CA ILE A 244 3.22 -7.93 10.21
C ILE A 244 3.70 -8.68 8.97
N THR A 245 4.89 -9.29 9.00
CA THR A 245 5.45 -10.04 7.87
C THR A 245 4.66 -11.31 7.63
N GLU A 246 4.33 -12.05 8.69
CA GLU A 246 3.50 -13.25 8.63
C GLU A 246 2.12 -12.93 8.06
N TRP A 247 1.44 -11.91 8.60
CA TRP A 247 0.13 -11.49 8.11
C TRP A 247 0.15 -11.12 6.61
N LEU A 248 1.12 -10.30 6.20
CA LEU A 248 1.25 -9.87 4.81
C LEU A 248 1.67 -11.00 3.87
N ALA A 249 2.52 -11.93 4.32
CA ALA A 249 2.99 -13.05 3.51
C ALA A 249 1.95 -14.17 3.37
N VAL A 250 1.08 -14.36 4.38
CA VAL A 250 0.05 -15.41 4.37
C VAL A 250 -1.24 -14.91 3.72
N GLU A 251 -1.87 -13.87 4.28
CA GLU A 251 -3.15 -13.36 3.77
C GLU A 251 -2.97 -12.69 2.41
N GLY A 252 -1.84 -12.01 2.23
CA GLY A 252 -1.53 -11.27 1.02
C GLY A 252 -1.50 -12.12 -0.25
N VAL A 253 -1.24 -13.43 -0.15
CA VAL A 253 -1.20 -14.34 -1.31
C VAL A 253 -2.52 -14.32 -2.08
N ALA A 254 -3.65 -14.24 -1.38
CA ALA A 254 -4.98 -14.25 -1.98
C ALA A 254 -5.44 -12.86 -2.48
N TRP A 255 -4.72 -11.78 -2.14
CA TRP A 255 -5.16 -10.42 -2.45
C TRP A 255 -4.89 -10.03 -3.90
N THR A 256 -5.87 -9.33 -4.48
CA THR A 256 -5.72 -8.66 -5.79
C THR A 256 -4.64 -7.57 -5.71
N GLN A 257 -4.17 -7.10 -6.88
CA GLN A 257 -3.22 -5.98 -6.94
C GLN A 257 -3.79 -4.71 -6.27
N GLU A 258 -5.11 -4.52 -6.36
CA GLU A 258 -5.81 -3.41 -5.75
C GLU A 258 -5.80 -3.50 -4.22
N GLN A 259 -6.23 -4.65 -3.68
CA GLN A 259 -6.19 -4.92 -2.25
C GLN A 259 -4.78 -4.77 -1.69
N TRP A 260 -3.79 -5.36 -2.36
CA TRP A 260 -2.38 -5.25 -1.99
C TRP A 260 -1.92 -3.79 -1.96
N GLY A 261 -2.30 -3.02 -2.98
CA GLY A 261 -2.08 -1.59 -3.10
C GLY A 261 -2.61 -0.76 -1.94
N MET A 262 -3.91 -0.89 -1.69
CA MET A 262 -4.60 -0.16 -0.64
C MET A 262 -4.14 -0.55 0.76
N CYS A 263 -3.81 -1.82 1.01
CA CYS A 263 -3.23 -2.24 2.28
C CYS A 263 -1.90 -1.55 2.56
N VAL A 264 -0.98 -1.54 1.58
CA VAL A 264 0.33 -0.89 1.69
C VAL A 264 0.20 0.63 1.94
N ILE A 265 -0.77 1.28 1.31
CA ILE A 265 -1.08 2.71 1.55
C ILE A 265 -1.69 2.91 2.95
N ALA A 266 -2.63 2.06 3.35
CA ALA A 266 -3.28 2.13 4.66
C ALA A 266 -2.26 2.02 5.81
N LEU A 267 -1.33 1.07 5.73
CA LEU A 267 -0.26 0.92 6.73
C LEU A 267 0.57 2.19 6.88
N TYR A 268 0.89 2.86 5.77
CA TYR A 268 1.62 4.13 5.80
C TYR A 268 0.79 5.27 6.39
N LEU A 269 -0.48 5.41 5.99
CA LEU A 269 -1.35 6.45 6.52
C LEU A 269 -1.64 6.25 8.02
N LEU A 270 -1.75 5.00 8.49
CA LEU A 270 -1.84 4.69 9.92
C LEU A 270 -0.57 5.11 10.65
N TRP A 271 0.60 4.84 10.08
CA TRP A 271 1.86 5.29 10.66
C TRP A 271 1.97 6.82 10.75
N GLU A 272 1.57 7.54 9.69
CA GLU A 272 1.49 9.00 9.72
C GLU A 272 0.49 9.51 10.77
N ALA A 273 -0.69 8.90 10.84
CA ALA A 273 -1.71 9.25 11.82
C ALA A 273 -1.21 9.04 13.25
N ARG A 274 -0.55 7.91 13.53
CA ARG A 274 0.10 7.63 14.82
C ARG A 274 1.11 8.73 15.16
N ASN A 275 1.97 9.11 14.23
CA ASN A 275 2.96 10.17 14.47
C ASN A 275 2.30 11.52 14.71
N ALA A 276 1.26 11.86 13.96
CA ALA A 276 0.53 13.11 14.14
C ALA A 276 -0.20 13.17 15.49
N ILE A 277 -0.78 12.06 15.96
CA ILE A 277 -1.37 11.97 17.30
C ILE A 277 -0.30 12.21 18.36
N ARG A 278 0.85 11.53 18.23
CA ARG A 278 1.93 11.58 19.23
C ARG A 278 2.62 12.94 19.32
N PHE A 279 2.88 13.58 18.18
CA PHE A 279 3.72 14.78 18.12
C PHE A 279 2.94 16.08 17.89
N SER A 280 1.71 15.98 17.39
CA SER A 280 0.91 17.15 16.98
C SER A 280 -0.49 17.16 17.61
N ASN A 281 -0.78 16.27 18.56
CA ASN A 281 -2.09 16.12 19.21
C ASN A 281 -3.26 16.02 18.21
N ALA A 282 -2.99 15.41 17.05
CA ALA A 282 -3.99 15.20 16.01
C ALA A 282 -4.99 14.11 16.40
N ARG A 283 -6.04 13.94 15.60
CA ARG A 283 -7.00 12.84 15.72
C ARG A 283 -7.13 12.11 14.40
N LEU A 284 -7.26 10.79 14.46
CA LEU A 284 -7.60 9.97 13.29
C LEU A 284 -9.13 9.89 13.18
N CYS A 285 -9.66 10.26 12.01
CA CYS A 285 -11.07 10.07 11.65
C CYS A 285 -11.23 8.71 10.95
N ILE A 286 -11.84 7.74 11.66
CA ILE A 286 -12.02 6.38 11.14
C ILE A 286 -12.92 6.37 9.89
N ASP A 287 -14.02 7.14 9.91
CA ASP A 287 -15.01 7.18 8.82
C ASP A 287 -14.40 7.66 7.49
N GLN A 288 -13.38 8.51 7.54
CA GLN A 288 -12.73 9.08 6.35
C GLN A 288 -11.45 8.34 5.93
N PHE A 289 -10.98 7.39 6.75
CA PHE A 289 -9.68 6.77 6.53
C PHE A 289 -9.63 6.00 5.21
N TRP A 290 -10.60 5.12 4.95
CA TRP A 290 -10.62 4.33 3.71
C TRP A 290 -10.94 5.16 2.48
N CYS A 291 -11.71 6.25 2.62
CA CYS A 291 -11.88 7.22 1.54
C CYS A 291 -10.53 7.84 1.16
N ARG A 292 -9.71 8.23 2.15
CA ARG A 292 -8.37 8.76 1.90
C ARG A 292 -7.44 7.72 1.26
N VAL A 293 -7.48 6.47 1.72
CA VAL A 293 -6.71 5.37 1.10
C VAL A 293 -7.11 5.19 -0.36
N ALA A 294 -8.42 5.19 -0.65
CA ALA A 294 -8.95 5.05 -2.01
C ALA A 294 -8.50 6.21 -2.91
N VAL A 295 -8.61 7.46 -2.44
CA VAL A 295 -8.14 8.65 -3.17
C VAL A 295 -6.65 8.53 -3.50
N VAL A 296 -5.80 8.20 -2.52
CA VAL A 296 -4.36 8.03 -2.75
C VAL A 296 -4.06 6.88 -3.70
N TRP A 297 -4.83 5.79 -3.65
CA TRP A 297 -4.69 4.67 -4.57
C TRP A 297 -5.03 5.07 -6.00
N GLU A 298 -6.15 5.76 -6.22
CA GLU A 298 -6.58 6.28 -7.52
C GLU A 298 -5.55 7.27 -8.08
N GLU A 299 -5.03 8.20 -7.26
CA GLU A 299 -3.97 9.13 -7.64
C GLU A 299 -2.70 8.43 -8.17
N LEU A 300 -2.34 7.28 -7.59
CA LEU A 300 -1.17 6.50 -7.99
C LEU A 300 -1.43 5.69 -9.27
N GLN A 301 -2.66 5.22 -9.49
CA GLN A 301 -3.04 4.58 -10.75
C GLN A 301 -3.03 5.59 -11.90
N ASP A 302 -3.53 6.80 -11.68
CA ASP A 302 -3.51 7.87 -12.67
C ASP A 302 -2.07 8.29 -13.03
N LEU A 303 -1.15 8.31 -12.05
CA LEU A 303 0.27 8.57 -12.30
C LEU A 303 0.94 7.47 -13.12
N LYS A 304 0.51 6.21 -12.96
CA LYS A 304 0.98 5.09 -13.78
C LYS A 304 0.53 5.31 -15.22
N SER A 305 -0.76 5.59 -15.43
CA SER A 305 -1.30 5.90 -16.75
C SER A 305 -0.62 7.12 -17.38
N TRP A 306 -0.32 8.16 -16.59
CA TRP A 306 0.42 9.32 -17.06
C TRP A 306 1.87 8.98 -17.44
N LYS A 307 2.59 8.18 -16.67
CA LYS A 307 3.96 7.76 -17.04
C LYS A 307 3.98 6.95 -18.32
N GLU A 308 3.06 5.99 -18.45
CA GLU A 308 2.91 5.20 -19.68
C GLU A 308 2.55 6.10 -20.87
N TRP A 309 1.66 7.06 -20.67
CA TRP A 309 1.29 8.05 -21.68
C TRP A 309 2.44 9.01 -22.03
N ASN A 310 3.20 9.48 -21.05
CA ASN A 310 4.31 10.41 -21.24
C ASN A 310 5.53 9.70 -21.87
N ASP A 311 5.77 8.42 -21.57
CA ASP A 311 6.76 7.62 -22.29
C ASP A 311 6.33 7.41 -23.77
N MET A 312 5.03 7.38 -24.05
CA MET A 312 4.48 7.28 -25.40
C MET A 312 4.41 8.62 -26.18
N PHE A 313 4.22 9.76 -25.50
CA PHE A 313 3.91 11.06 -26.14
C PHE A 313 4.77 12.25 -25.63
N GLY A 314 5.79 12.00 -24.79
CA GLY A 314 6.41 12.97 -23.87
C GLY A 314 7.32 14.05 -24.42
N ARG A 315 6.94 14.72 -25.50
CA ARG A 315 7.60 15.99 -25.89
C ARG A 315 6.69 17.21 -25.89
N SER A 316 5.37 17.09 -25.73
CA SER A 316 4.47 18.21 -26.09
C SER A 316 3.54 18.77 -25.01
N LEU A 317 3.51 18.26 -23.77
CA LEU A 317 2.62 18.81 -22.73
C LEU A 317 3.39 19.06 -21.43
N ARG A 318 4.06 20.22 -21.35
CA ARG A 318 4.34 20.85 -20.05
C ARG A 318 3.20 21.84 -19.80
N CYS A 319 2.62 21.78 -18.61
CA CYS A 319 1.66 22.78 -18.15
C CYS A 319 2.45 24.09 -17.96
N GLU A 320 2.46 24.96 -18.98
CA GLU A 320 3.23 26.21 -18.90
C GLU A 320 2.64 27.13 -17.84
N LYS A 321 3.52 27.82 -17.11
CA LYS A 321 3.12 28.85 -16.14
C LYS A 321 2.34 29.95 -16.87
N PRO A 322 1.24 30.47 -16.28
CA PRO A 322 0.52 31.58 -16.88
C PRO A 322 1.45 32.76 -17.11
N THR A 323 1.27 33.44 -18.24
CA THR A 323 1.95 34.71 -18.49
C THR A 323 1.58 35.71 -17.39
N MET A 324 2.49 36.61 -17.01
CA MET A 324 2.23 37.67 -16.03
C MET A 324 0.90 38.39 -16.31
N GLY A 325 0.00 38.44 -15.32
CA GLY A 325 -1.34 39.04 -15.44
C GLY A 325 -2.45 38.11 -15.93
N THR A 326 -2.17 36.81 -16.13
CA THR A 326 -3.16 35.79 -16.49
C THR A 326 -3.38 34.83 -15.31
N VAL A 327 -4.63 34.45 -15.06
CA VAL A 327 -5.02 33.47 -14.05
C VAL A 327 -5.36 32.13 -14.71
N LYS A 328 -4.96 31.03 -14.07
CA LYS A 328 -5.31 29.67 -14.51
C LYS A 328 -6.49 29.16 -13.71
N LEU A 329 -7.57 28.83 -14.41
CA LEU A 329 -8.78 28.23 -13.85
C LEU A 329 -8.75 26.73 -14.13
N ASN A 330 -8.71 25.90 -13.10
CA ASN A 330 -8.84 24.45 -13.21
C ASN A 330 -10.24 24.05 -12.71
N THR A 331 -10.94 23.19 -13.44
CA THR A 331 -12.31 22.74 -13.09
C THR A 331 -12.48 21.24 -13.23
N ASP A 332 -13.32 20.65 -12.38
CA ASP A 332 -13.74 19.25 -12.41
C ASP A 332 -15.20 19.14 -11.93
N ALA A 333 -15.87 18.03 -12.21
CA ALA A 333 -17.17 17.74 -11.66
C ALA A 333 -17.38 16.25 -11.31
N GLY A 334 -18.39 15.98 -10.49
CA GLY A 334 -18.68 14.61 -10.08
C GLY A 334 -20.14 14.36 -9.80
N THR A 335 -20.64 13.19 -10.19
CA THR A 335 -22.00 12.76 -9.89
C THR A 335 -22.14 12.31 -8.44
N LEU A 336 -23.35 12.49 -7.88
CA LEU A 336 -23.76 11.98 -6.57
C LEU A 336 -24.65 10.75 -6.72
N ALA A 337 -24.56 9.80 -5.78
CA ALA A 337 -25.28 8.53 -5.84
C ALA A 337 -26.80 8.73 -5.67
N GLU A 338 -27.19 9.65 -4.80
CA GLU A 338 -28.58 10.07 -4.55
C GLU A 338 -29.16 10.96 -5.68
N GLY A 339 -28.33 11.34 -6.64
CA GLY A 339 -28.71 12.21 -7.75
C GLY A 339 -28.18 13.64 -7.64
N GLY A 340 -28.02 14.27 -8.80
CA GLY A 340 -27.28 15.53 -8.89
C GLY A 340 -25.77 15.31 -9.00
N GLY A 341 -25.04 16.38 -8.72
CA GLY A 341 -23.58 16.37 -8.77
C GLY A 341 -22.97 17.51 -7.98
N VAL A 342 -21.65 17.54 -8.00
CA VAL A 342 -20.81 18.57 -7.38
C VAL A 342 -19.91 19.12 -8.46
N LEU A 343 -19.83 20.45 -8.53
CA LEU A 343 -18.89 21.19 -9.33
C LEU A 343 -17.74 21.62 -8.42
N GLY A 344 -16.52 21.64 -8.95
CA GLY A 344 -15.38 22.14 -8.21
C GLY A 344 -14.36 22.79 -9.13
N GLY A 345 -13.63 23.74 -8.58
CA GLY A 345 -12.54 24.36 -9.30
C GLY A 345 -11.74 25.34 -8.47
N LEU A 346 -10.63 25.78 -9.03
CA LEU A 346 -9.73 26.71 -8.39
C LEU A 346 -9.05 27.63 -9.40
N LEU A 347 -8.63 28.79 -8.93
CA LEU A 347 -7.96 29.83 -9.69
C LEU A 347 -6.56 30.03 -9.14
N ARG A 348 -5.55 30.05 -10.01
CA ARG A 348 -4.14 30.27 -9.66
C ARG A 348 -3.55 31.46 -10.38
N ASP A 349 -2.75 32.26 -9.68
CA ASP A 349 -1.99 33.36 -10.28
C ASP A 349 -0.79 32.86 -11.11
N GLY A 350 -0.04 33.79 -11.73
CA GLY A 350 1.17 33.48 -12.49
C GLY A 350 2.33 32.89 -11.67
N ASN A 351 2.26 32.96 -10.34
CA ASN A 351 3.22 32.32 -9.44
C ASN A 351 2.80 30.90 -9.03
N GLY A 352 1.62 30.43 -9.48
CA GLY A 352 1.04 29.16 -9.10
C GLY A 352 0.34 29.19 -7.74
N VAL A 353 0.21 30.36 -7.12
CA VAL A 353 -0.52 30.56 -5.86
C VAL A 353 -2.00 30.47 -6.16
N CYS A 354 -2.71 29.60 -5.44
CA CYS A 354 -4.16 29.52 -5.54
C CYS A 354 -4.78 30.73 -4.84
N VAL A 355 -5.51 31.54 -5.61
CA VAL A 355 -6.13 32.81 -5.18
C VAL A 355 -7.61 32.65 -4.86
N ALA A 356 -8.26 31.64 -5.44
CA ALA A 356 -9.63 31.29 -5.11
C ALA A 356 -9.92 29.82 -5.39
N ALA A 357 -10.90 29.26 -4.69
CA ALA A 357 -11.44 27.92 -4.94
C ALA A 357 -12.94 27.89 -4.69
N PHE A 358 -13.66 27.02 -5.37
CA PHE A 358 -15.10 26.87 -5.20
C PHE A 358 -15.54 25.41 -5.26
N THR A 359 -16.64 25.13 -4.58
CA THR A 359 -17.42 23.90 -4.73
C THR A 359 -18.90 24.24 -4.71
N GLU A 360 -19.69 23.62 -5.57
CA GLU A 360 -21.13 23.89 -5.66
C GLU A 360 -21.92 22.61 -5.92
N ARG A 361 -23.01 22.40 -5.18
CA ARG A 361 -23.92 21.28 -5.41
C ARG A 361 -24.93 21.63 -6.48
N VAL A 362 -25.17 20.69 -7.39
CA VAL A 362 -26.14 20.83 -8.47
C VAL A 362 -27.18 19.74 -8.33
N ASP A 363 -28.42 20.16 -8.14
CA ASP A 363 -29.55 19.25 -8.11
C ASP A 363 -29.89 18.72 -9.51
N MET A 364 -30.44 17.50 -9.54
CA MET A 364 -31.10 16.92 -10.72
C MET A 364 -30.25 16.91 -12.01
N SER A 365 -29.03 16.38 -11.93
CA SER A 365 -28.20 16.10 -13.11
C SER A 365 -27.37 14.84 -12.88
N HIS A 366 -27.59 13.80 -13.69
CA HIS A 366 -26.85 12.54 -13.62
C HIS A 366 -25.80 12.39 -14.73
N ASN A 367 -25.69 13.39 -15.61
CA ASN A 367 -24.78 13.34 -16.75
C ASN A 367 -23.47 14.02 -16.37
N ALA A 368 -22.42 13.22 -16.17
CA ALA A 368 -21.08 13.70 -15.82
C ALA A 368 -20.60 14.78 -16.80
N THR A 369 -20.77 14.60 -18.11
CA THR A 369 -20.34 15.58 -19.13
C THR A 369 -21.08 16.91 -19.01
N VAL A 370 -22.37 16.90 -18.63
CA VAL A 370 -23.13 18.13 -18.38
C VAL A 370 -22.65 18.82 -17.11
N LEU A 371 -22.30 18.06 -16.08
CA LEU A 371 -21.72 18.59 -14.84
C LEU A 371 -20.35 19.23 -15.11
N GLU A 372 -19.50 18.60 -15.92
CA GLU A 372 -18.22 19.19 -16.33
C GLU A 372 -18.40 20.55 -17.03
N ALA A 373 -19.34 20.62 -17.98
CA ALA A 373 -19.66 21.89 -18.65
C ALA A 373 -20.17 22.94 -17.65
N LYS A 374 -20.98 22.53 -16.66
CA LYS A 374 -21.43 23.43 -15.59
C LYS A 374 -20.28 23.90 -14.70
N ALA A 375 -19.29 23.04 -14.42
CA ALA A 375 -18.12 23.42 -13.63
C ALA A 375 -17.26 24.46 -14.35
N ILE A 376 -17.03 24.29 -15.66
CA ILE A 376 -16.36 25.29 -16.51
C ILE A 376 -17.12 26.62 -16.45
N ARG A 377 -18.43 26.60 -16.71
CA ARG A 377 -19.29 27.80 -16.65
C ARG A 377 -19.18 28.49 -15.30
N ARG A 378 -19.29 27.73 -14.21
CA ARG A 378 -19.25 28.28 -12.86
C ARG A 378 -17.90 28.87 -12.51
N GLY A 379 -16.81 28.20 -12.89
CA GLY A 379 -15.46 28.74 -12.71
C GLY A 379 -15.24 30.05 -13.45
N MET A 380 -15.81 30.19 -14.66
CA MET A 380 -15.79 31.46 -15.40
C MET A 380 -16.58 32.55 -14.69
N GLU A 381 -17.78 32.25 -14.17
CA GLU A 381 -18.57 33.22 -13.38
C GLU A 381 -17.82 33.69 -12.14
N VAL A 382 -17.13 32.78 -11.44
CA VAL A 382 -16.27 33.12 -10.30
C VAL A 382 -15.12 34.03 -10.75
N ALA A 383 -14.46 33.72 -11.86
CA ALA A 383 -13.37 34.54 -12.39
C ALA A 383 -13.84 35.97 -12.73
N VAL A 384 -15.00 36.11 -13.38
CA VAL A 384 -15.62 37.42 -13.66
C VAL A 384 -15.95 38.15 -12.37
N GLY A 385 -16.54 37.47 -11.38
CA GLY A 385 -16.90 38.06 -10.09
C GLY A 385 -15.69 38.57 -9.29
N LEU A 386 -14.51 37.97 -9.49
CA LEU A 386 -13.25 38.40 -8.89
C LEU A 386 -12.49 39.43 -9.74
N GLY A 387 -13.03 39.84 -10.89
CA GLY A 387 -12.43 40.84 -11.77
C GLY A 387 -11.24 40.33 -12.60
N PHE A 388 -11.12 39.01 -12.80
CA PHE A 388 -10.07 38.46 -13.67
C PHE A 388 -10.48 38.55 -15.14
N GLU A 389 -9.77 39.36 -15.91
CA GLU A 389 -10.06 39.58 -17.33
C GLU A 389 -9.27 38.67 -18.28
N ARG A 390 -8.20 38.03 -17.79
CA ARG A 390 -7.30 37.17 -18.58
C ARG A 390 -7.21 35.79 -17.93
N VAL A 391 -7.83 34.78 -18.54
CA VAL A 391 -7.97 33.45 -17.94
C VAL A 391 -7.57 32.33 -18.92
N VAL A 392 -6.84 31.33 -18.42
CA VAL A 392 -6.67 30.03 -19.09
C VAL A 392 -7.49 29.01 -18.34
N CYS A 393 -8.55 28.48 -18.96
CA CYS A 393 -9.42 27.46 -18.40
C CYS A 393 -8.93 26.05 -18.80
N GLU A 394 -8.50 25.27 -17.81
CA GLU A 394 -8.05 23.90 -17.93
C GLU A 394 -9.08 22.91 -17.34
N SER A 395 -9.41 21.87 -18.09
CA SER A 395 -10.31 20.80 -17.65
C SER A 395 -9.96 19.47 -18.31
N ASP A 396 -10.30 18.35 -17.67
CA ASP A 396 -10.17 17.00 -18.24
C ASP A 396 -11.37 16.59 -19.10
N ALA A 397 -12.40 17.44 -19.18
CA ALA A 397 -13.64 17.25 -19.94
C ALA A 397 -13.44 17.42 -21.45
N LYS A 398 -12.66 16.52 -22.07
CA LYS A 398 -12.29 16.56 -23.49
C LYS A 398 -13.47 16.82 -24.42
N VAL A 399 -14.60 16.14 -24.20
CA VAL A 399 -15.81 16.27 -25.02
C VAL A 399 -16.37 17.69 -24.99
N VAL A 400 -16.34 18.35 -23.84
CA VAL A 400 -16.84 19.72 -23.68
C VAL A 400 -15.87 20.70 -24.34
N LEU A 401 -14.57 20.50 -24.15
CA LEU A 401 -13.54 21.38 -24.73
C LEU A 401 -13.47 21.26 -26.25
N ASP A 402 -13.52 20.05 -26.80
CA ASP A 402 -13.57 19.81 -28.25
C ASP A 402 -14.80 20.51 -28.87
N PHE A 403 -15.95 20.50 -28.18
CA PHE A 403 -17.13 21.27 -28.58
C PHE A 403 -16.86 22.79 -28.60
N LEU A 404 -16.29 23.32 -27.52
CA LEU A 404 -16.03 24.76 -27.37
C LEU A 404 -14.98 25.29 -28.36
N MET A 405 -14.14 24.41 -28.89
CA MET A 405 -13.09 24.72 -29.87
C MET A 405 -13.56 24.56 -31.32
N ASN A 406 -14.35 23.51 -31.62
CA ASN A 406 -14.68 23.14 -33.01
C ASN A 406 -16.12 23.49 -33.43
N MET A 407 -16.98 23.95 -32.52
CA MET A 407 -18.38 24.35 -32.80
C MET A 407 -19.26 23.23 -33.42
N ASP A 408 -18.93 21.96 -33.20
CA ASP A 408 -19.73 20.82 -33.66
C ASP A 408 -21.07 20.73 -32.92
N ALA A 409 -22.15 20.24 -33.56
CA ALA A 409 -23.47 20.21 -32.91
C ALA A 409 -23.46 19.37 -31.61
N PRO A 410 -23.71 19.97 -30.43
CA PRO A 410 -23.65 19.24 -29.17
C PRO A 410 -24.89 18.34 -29.05
N LEU A 411 -24.77 17.28 -28.23
CA LEU A 411 -25.94 16.58 -27.69
C LEU A 411 -26.91 17.63 -27.11
N CYS A 412 -28.22 17.44 -27.31
CA CYS A 412 -29.23 18.44 -26.94
C CYS A 412 -29.10 18.93 -25.48
N GLN A 413 -28.64 18.05 -24.57
CA GLN A 413 -28.45 18.31 -23.15
C GLN A 413 -27.26 19.24 -22.82
N LEU A 414 -26.26 19.33 -23.69
CA LEU A 414 -25.07 20.19 -23.51
C LEU A 414 -25.25 21.58 -24.13
N ARG A 415 -26.12 21.69 -25.15
CA ARG A 415 -26.29 22.89 -25.97
C ARG A 415 -26.47 24.17 -25.16
N THR A 416 -27.38 24.14 -24.19
CA THR A 416 -27.71 25.33 -23.38
C THR A 416 -26.53 25.75 -22.51
N THR A 417 -25.92 24.81 -21.79
CA THR A 417 -24.77 25.11 -20.92
C THR A 417 -23.60 25.62 -21.74
N CYS A 418 -23.30 25.00 -22.88
CA CYS A 418 -22.19 25.45 -23.69
C CYS A 418 -22.47 26.80 -24.37
N GLN A 419 -23.71 27.12 -24.73
CA GLN A 419 -24.06 28.46 -25.21
C GLN A 419 -23.81 29.50 -24.11
N GLN A 420 -24.17 29.22 -22.86
CA GLN A 420 -23.87 30.12 -21.73
C GLN A 420 -22.36 30.33 -21.55
N ILE A 421 -21.55 29.28 -21.72
CA ILE A 421 -20.08 29.40 -21.72
C ILE A 421 -19.61 30.33 -22.84
N VAL A 422 -20.14 30.15 -24.05
CA VAL A 422 -19.80 31.00 -25.22
C VAL A 422 -20.18 32.46 -24.95
N ASP A 423 -21.37 32.72 -24.41
CA ASP A 423 -21.83 34.06 -24.08
C ASP A 423 -20.93 34.72 -23.01
N LEU A 424 -20.54 33.96 -21.97
CA LEU A 424 -19.63 34.42 -20.92
C LEU A 424 -18.22 34.75 -21.44
N LYS A 425 -17.76 34.18 -22.57
CA LYS A 425 -16.44 34.52 -23.12
C LYS A 425 -16.29 36.02 -23.38
N SER A 426 -17.39 36.71 -23.71
CA SER A 426 -17.40 38.16 -23.95
C SER A 426 -17.05 39.02 -22.73
N SER A 427 -17.09 38.44 -21.52
CA SER A 427 -16.73 39.13 -20.27
C SER A 427 -15.22 39.13 -20.00
N PHE A 428 -14.41 38.47 -20.82
CA PHE A 428 -12.96 38.38 -20.67
C PHE A 428 -12.24 39.13 -21.78
N SER A 429 -11.18 39.85 -21.42
CA SER A 429 -10.21 40.38 -22.38
C SER A 429 -9.51 39.24 -23.14
N ILE A 430 -9.14 38.17 -22.43
CA ILE A 430 -8.63 36.92 -23.01
C ILE A 430 -9.18 35.74 -22.21
N ILE A 431 -9.78 34.77 -22.91
CA ILE A 431 -10.04 33.44 -22.35
C ILE A 431 -9.61 32.35 -23.31
N GLU A 432 -8.74 31.46 -22.83
CA GLU A 432 -8.27 30.29 -23.56
C GLU A 432 -8.79 29.03 -22.88
N PHE A 433 -9.10 28.01 -23.68
CA PHE A 433 -9.51 26.70 -23.19
C PHE A 433 -8.39 25.71 -23.50
N SER A 434 -8.05 24.86 -22.54
CA SER A 434 -7.00 23.87 -22.69
C SER A 434 -7.44 22.55 -22.08
N TRP A 435 -7.32 21.47 -22.84
CA TRP A 435 -7.55 20.14 -22.28
C TRP A 435 -6.32 19.68 -21.54
N VAL A 436 -6.52 19.22 -20.31
CA VAL A 436 -5.48 18.58 -19.51
C VAL A 436 -5.95 17.18 -19.10
N PRO A 437 -5.07 16.17 -19.10
CA PRO A 437 -5.44 14.87 -18.57
C PRO A 437 -5.74 14.99 -17.07
N ARG A 438 -6.63 14.14 -16.54
CA ARG A 438 -7.05 14.15 -15.12
C ARG A 438 -5.89 14.17 -14.12
N CYS A 439 -4.81 13.46 -14.43
CA CYS A 439 -3.59 13.44 -13.63
C CYS A 439 -2.89 14.81 -13.47
N CYS A 440 -3.21 15.79 -14.32
CA CYS A 440 -2.74 17.18 -14.26
C CYS A 440 -3.79 18.15 -13.67
N ASN A 441 -4.96 17.65 -13.22
CA ASN A 441 -6.08 18.44 -12.71
C ASN A 441 -6.50 17.99 -11.29
N LYS A 442 -5.53 17.58 -10.46
CA LYS A 442 -5.82 16.85 -9.21
C LYS A 442 -6.44 17.72 -8.15
N ALA A 443 -6.06 19.01 -8.05
CA ALA A 443 -6.64 19.88 -7.04
C ALA A 443 -8.15 20.09 -7.24
N SER A 444 -8.61 20.26 -8.49
CA SER A 444 -10.03 20.36 -8.81
C SER A 444 -10.75 19.04 -8.51
N HIS A 445 -10.13 17.91 -8.85
CA HIS A 445 -10.70 16.59 -8.60
C HIS A 445 -10.87 16.27 -7.12
N PHE A 446 -9.86 16.63 -6.32
CA PHE A 446 -9.93 16.50 -4.88
C PHE A 446 -11.02 17.40 -4.28
N LEU A 447 -11.15 18.64 -4.75
CA LEU A 447 -12.21 19.57 -4.32
C LEU A 447 -13.60 18.97 -4.52
N VAL A 448 -13.85 18.40 -5.70
CA VAL A 448 -15.11 17.73 -6.01
C VAL A 448 -15.32 16.54 -5.08
N SER A 449 -14.32 15.68 -4.93
CA SER A 449 -14.40 14.49 -4.08
C SER A 449 -14.61 14.82 -2.60
N PHE A 450 -13.99 15.90 -2.12
CA PHE A 450 -14.27 16.47 -0.81
C PHE A 450 -15.74 16.90 -0.72
N ALA A 451 -16.20 17.77 -1.61
CA ALA A 451 -17.55 18.33 -1.55
C ALA A 451 -18.67 17.32 -1.80
N LYS A 452 -18.41 16.16 -2.43
CA LYS A 452 -19.38 15.05 -2.45
C LYS A 452 -19.84 14.61 -1.05
N ASN A 453 -19.00 14.80 -0.04
CA ASN A 453 -19.27 14.41 1.34
C ASN A 453 -19.75 15.58 2.23
N TYR A 454 -19.81 16.81 1.73
CA TYR A 454 -20.21 18.00 2.49
C TYR A 454 -21.34 18.76 1.79
N VAL A 455 -22.43 19.03 2.50
CA VAL A 455 -23.68 19.59 1.93
C VAL A 455 -23.64 21.12 1.80
N GLN A 456 -22.49 21.71 1.48
CA GLN A 456 -22.36 23.17 1.44
C GLN A 456 -21.65 23.65 0.18
N ASP A 457 -22.24 24.67 -0.43
CA ASP A 457 -21.59 25.47 -1.46
C ASP A 457 -20.55 26.36 -0.79
N ASN A 458 -19.35 26.41 -1.37
CA ASN A 458 -18.23 27.15 -0.82
C ASN A 458 -17.57 28.00 -1.89
N LEU A 459 -17.14 29.20 -1.49
CA LEU A 459 -16.24 30.04 -2.25
C LEU A 459 -15.18 30.57 -1.28
N TRP A 460 -13.93 30.16 -1.50
CA TRP A 460 -12.77 30.60 -0.76
C TRP A 460 -11.99 31.61 -1.60
N ILE A 461 -11.63 32.75 -1.00
CA ILE A 461 -10.86 33.83 -1.63
C ILE A 461 -9.73 34.18 -0.69
N ASP A 462 -8.48 34.13 -1.17
CA ASP A 462 -7.22 34.39 -0.44
C ASP A 462 -6.91 33.51 0.80
N GLN A 463 -7.94 32.94 1.44
CA GLN A 463 -7.82 32.04 2.58
C GLN A 463 -8.39 30.66 2.22
N LEU A 464 -7.49 29.76 1.85
CA LEU A 464 -7.85 28.40 1.48
C LEU A 464 -7.91 27.48 2.71
N PRO A 465 -8.83 26.51 2.74
CA PRO A 465 -8.81 25.43 3.72
C PRO A 465 -7.46 24.72 3.77
N SER A 466 -7.02 24.34 4.96
CA SER A 466 -5.73 23.67 5.15
C SER A 466 -5.59 22.38 4.33
N PHE A 467 -6.68 21.64 4.13
CA PHE A 467 -6.68 20.42 3.33
C PHE A 467 -6.31 20.65 1.86
N LEU A 468 -6.59 21.83 1.29
CA LEU A 468 -6.26 22.16 -0.09
C LEU A 468 -4.76 22.40 -0.26
N SER A 469 -4.09 22.94 0.77
CA SER A 469 -2.67 23.29 0.70
C SER A 469 -1.75 22.11 0.40
N ASP A 470 -2.10 20.90 0.87
CA ASP A 470 -1.37 19.68 0.58
C ASP A 470 -1.63 19.17 -0.84
N VAL A 471 -2.84 19.37 -1.36
CA VAL A 471 -3.25 18.91 -2.70
C VAL A 471 -2.64 19.78 -3.80
N LEU A 472 -2.57 21.09 -3.57
CA LEU A 472 -1.98 22.06 -4.51
C LEU A 472 -0.52 21.76 -4.85
N ARG A 473 0.20 21.00 -4.00
CA ARG A 473 1.59 20.55 -4.23
C ARG A 473 1.73 19.42 -5.24
N PHE A 474 0.64 18.69 -5.53
CA PHE A 474 0.67 17.54 -6.47
C PHE A 474 0.37 17.92 -7.91
N ASP A 475 -0.27 19.06 -8.15
CA ASP A 475 -0.35 19.67 -9.48
C ASP A 475 1.02 20.32 -9.77
N LEU A 476 1.93 19.53 -10.35
CA LEU A 476 3.26 20.00 -10.74
C LEU A 476 3.14 20.98 -11.92
N HIS A 477 3.55 22.23 -11.71
CA HIS A 477 3.76 23.26 -12.74
C HIS A 477 5.25 23.49 -13.00
#